data_AF-A0A1T4NCJ1-F1
#
_entry.id   AF-A0A1T4NCJ1-F1
#
_cell.length_a   1.000
_cell.length_b   1.000
_cell.length_c   1.000
_cell.angle_alpha   90.00
_cell.angle_beta   90.00
_cell.angle_gamma   90.00
#
_symmetry.space_group_name_H-M   'P 1'
#
loop_
_entity.id
_entity.type
_entity.pdbx_description
1 polymer ?
#
loop_
_entity_poly.entity_id
_entity_poly.type
_entity_poly.pdbx_seq_one_letter_code
_entity_poly.pdbx_strand_id
1 'polypeptide(L)'
;LAQVERLTRRKIKILAGDRGYRGKKEINGTQVLIPDTPKPSDSRYQKRKKHKLFCKRAGIEATIGHLKSDHRLGCNFYKGLIGDAINILLAAAAYNFKRAMKALLHLLKIISEKPWMDDFSLINAF
;
A
#
# COMPACT_ATOMS: atom_id res chain seq x y z
N LEU A 1 0.75 13.64 10.51
CA LEU A 1 -0.40 12.94 11.14
C LEU A 1 -1.74 13.59 10.79
N ALA A 2 -1.85 14.93 10.88
CA ALA A 2 -3.07 15.68 10.56
C ALA A 2 -3.72 15.33 9.20
N GLN A 3 -2.93 15.15 8.14
CA GLN A 3 -3.46 14.79 6.82
C GLN A 3 -4.20 13.43 6.83
N VAL A 4 -3.63 12.41 7.48
CA VAL A 4 -4.25 11.07 7.54
C VAL A 4 -5.53 11.11 8.36
N GLU A 5 -5.52 11.84 9.46
CA GLU A 5 -6.70 12.05 10.29
C GLU A 5 -7.81 12.77 9.52
N ARG A 6 -7.47 13.82 8.75
CA ARG A 6 -8.42 14.51 7.86
C ARG A 6 -9.06 13.57 6.83
N LEU A 7 -8.26 12.70 6.21
CA LEU A 7 -8.72 11.82 5.14
C LEU A 7 -9.48 10.58 5.65
N THR A 8 -9.08 10.02 6.79
CA THR A 8 -9.59 8.73 7.27
C THR A 8 -10.48 8.85 8.51
N ARG A 9 -10.53 10.03 9.14
CA ARG A 9 -11.18 10.30 10.44
C ARG A 9 -10.69 9.38 11.56
N ARG A 10 -9.47 8.84 11.43
CA ARG A 10 -8.87 7.90 12.39
C ARG A 10 -7.51 8.40 12.84
N LYS A 11 -7.26 8.30 14.15
CA LYS A 11 -5.96 8.58 14.76
C LYS A 11 -5.06 7.35 14.68
N ILE A 12 -3.87 7.52 14.11
CA ILE A 12 -2.87 6.44 14.03
C ILE A 12 -2.29 6.21 15.43
N LYS A 13 -2.34 4.98 15.93
CA LYS A 13 -1.69 4.61 17.21
C LYS A 13 -0.23 4.23 17.05
N ILE A 14 0.09 3.55 15.95
CA ILE A 14 1.42 2.98 15.67
C ILE A 14 1.84 3.39 14.26
N LEU A 15 3.00 4.00 14.13
CA LEU A 15 3.65 4.36 12.89
C LEU A 15 4.93 3.55 12.71
N ALA A 16 5.22 3.08 11.51
CA ALA A 16 6.50 2.44 11.19
C ALA A 16 7.47 3.49 10.65
N GLY A 17 8.58 3.69 11.35
CA GLY A 17 9.71 4.51 10.90
C GLY A 17 10.76 3.67 10.18
N ASP A 18 11.69 4.36 9.52
CA ASP A 18 12.85 3.72 8.91
C ASP A 18 13.99 3.61 9.94
N ARG A 19 14.94 2.69 9.70
CA ARG A 19 16.03 2.41 10.65
C ARG A 19 16.89 3.65 10.97
N GLY A 20 17.02 4.57 10.02
CA GLY A 20 17.77 5.83 10.19
C GLY A 20 17.02 6.94 10.92
N TYR A 21 15.75 6.74 11.29
CA TYR A 21 14.94 7.78 11.93
C TYR A 21 15.46 8.09 13.35
N ARG A 22 15.88 9.35 13.58
CA ARG A 22 16.40 9.85 14.88
C ARG A 22 15.44 10.79 15.60
N GLY A 23 14.22 10.99 15.09
CA GLY A 23 13.25 11.92 15.65
C GLY A 23 12.54 11.41 16.91
N LYS A 24 11.51 12.14 17.35
CA LYS A 24 10.72 11.78 18.54
C LYS A 24 10.04 10.42 18.34
N LYS A 25 10.18 9.53 19.35
CA LYS A 25 9.59 8.18 19.36
C LYS A 25 8.08 8.19 19.57
N GLU A 26 7.53 9.30 20.06
CA GLU A 26 6.10 9.49 20.24
C GLU A 26 5.70 10.90 19.83
N ILE A 27 4.60 11.01 19.07
CA ILE A 27 4.07 12.28 18.57
C ILE A 27 2.56 12.27 18.79
N ASN A 28 2.05 13.14 19.66
CA ASN A 28 0.62 13.30 19.94
C ASN A 28 -0.10 11.97 20.31
N GLY A 29 0.55 11.06 21.04
CA GLY A 29 0.02 9.74 21.39
C GLY A 29 0.17 8.66 20.31
N THR A 30 0.83 8.99 19.19
CA THR A 30 1.23 8.02 18.15
C THR A 30 2.65 7.57 18.40
N GLN A 31 2.84 6.25 18.58
CA GLN A 31 4.16 5.65 18.77
C GLN A 31 4.83 5.37 17.42
N VAL A 32 6.08 5.81 17.25
CA VAL A 32 6.90 5.53 16.08
C VAL A 32 7.80 4.33 16.38
N LEU A 33 7.49 3.19 15.77
CA LEU A 33 8.30 1.98 15.87
C LEU A 33 9.41 2.00 14.82
N ILE A 34 10.64 1.79 15.27
CA ILE A 34 11.83 1.70 14.41
C ILE A 34 12.23 0.21 14.34
N PRO A 35 12.67 -0.30 13.16
CA PRO A 35 13.13 -1.66 13.04
C PRO A 35 14.36 -1.88 13.93
N ASP A 36 14.27 -2.86 14.81
CA ASP A 36 15.32 -3.25 15.73
C ASP A 36 15.34 -4.77 15.90
N THR A 37 16.41 -5.30 16.49
CA THR A 37 16.56 -6.72 16.77
C THR A 37 15.39 -7.21 17.62
N PRO A 38 14.70 -8.30 17.23
CA PRO A 38 13.58 -8.83 17.99
C PRO A 38 13.98 -9.15 19.43
N LYS A 39 13.16 -8.73 20.41
CA LYS A 39 13.48 -8.99 21.81
C LYS A 39 13.30 -10.49 22.12
N PRO A 40 14.14 -11.07 22.99
CA PRO A 40 13.96 -12.46 23.45
C PRO A 40 12.58 -12.68 24.09
N SER A 41 12.08 -11.67 24.80
CA SER A 41 10.78 -11.67 25.47
C SER A 41 9.56 -11.55 24.55
N ASP A 42 9.75 -11.19 23.27
CA ASP A 42 8.62 -11.07 22.33
C ASP A 42 8.10 -12.47 21.96
N SER A 43 6.78 -12.67 22.04
CA SER A 43 6.16 -13.91 21.55
C SER A 43 6.31 -14.04 20.03
N ARG A 44 6.20 -15.26 19.50
CA ARG A 44 6.24 -15.51 18.04
C ARG A 44 5.23 -14.64 17.29
N TYR A 45 4.05 -14.45 17.85
CA TYR A 45 3.01 -13.61 17.26
C TYR A 45 3.42 -12.14 17.18
N GLN A 46 3.98 -11.59 18.26
CA GLN A 46 4.45 -10.21 18.31
C GLN A 46 5.58 -9.96 17.30
N LYS A 47 6.54 -10.89 17.20
CA LYS A 47 7.63 -10.84 16.19
C LYS A 47 7.07 -10.79 14.76
N ARG A 48 6.12 -11.69 14.43
CA ARG A 48 5.49 -11.71 13.10
C ARG A 48 4.71 -10.42 12.80
N LYS A 49 3.99 -9.88 13.78
CA LYS A 49 3.24 -8.62 13.64
C LYS A 49 4.15 -7.43 13.34
N LYS A 50 5.26 -7.29 14.10
CA LYS A 50 6.28 -6.26 13.87
C LYS A 50 6.92 -6.43 12.49
N HIS A 51 7.33 -7.65 12.13
CA HIS A 51 7.92 -7.94 10.82
C HIS A 51 6.98 -7.55 9.67
N LYS A 52 5.70 -7.97 9.70
CA LYS A 52 4.72 -7.61 8.66
C LYS A 52 4.50 -6.10 8.54
N LEU A 53 4.55 -5.35 9.65
CA LEU A 53 4.46 -3.90 9.65
C LEU A 53 5.64 -3.26 8.89
N PHE A 54 6.86 -3.69 9.16
CA PHE A 54 8.05 -3.17 8.49
C PHE A 54 8.16 -3.61 7.03
N CYS A 55 7.76 -4.83 6.68
CA CYS A 55 7.68 -5.25 5.27
C CYS A 55 6.71 -4.38 4.47
N LYS A 56 5.56 -4.01 5.05
CA LYS A 56 4.62 -3.06 4.41
C LYS A 56 5.26 -1.69 4.21
N ARG A 57 6.04 -1.20 5.18
CA ARG A 57 6.77 0.08 5.06
C ARG A 57 7.85 0.04 3.99
N ALA A 58 8.60 -1.06 3.89
CA ALA A 58 9.62 -1.27 2.86
C ALA A 58 9.02 -1.34 1.44
N GLY A 59 7.84 -1.97 1.29
CA GLY A 59 7.14 -2.02 -0.01
C GLY A 59 6.74 -0.65 -0.59
N ILE A 60 6.68 0.40 0.24
CA ILE A 60 6.41 1.76 -0.22
C ILE A 60 7.56 2.27 -1.10
N GLU A 61 8.82 1.95 -0.76
CA GLU A 61 9.99 2.42 -1.51
C GLU A 61 10.00 1.85 -2.93
N ALA A 62 9.69 0.56 -3.07
CA ALA A 62 9.52 -0.07 -4.37
C ALA A 62 8.41 0.62 -5.20
N THR A 63 7.29 0.97 -4.56
CA THR A 63 6.20 1.70 -5.22
C THR A 63 6.66 3.09 -5.69
N ILE A 64 7.39 3.83 -4.87
CA ILE A 64 7.97 5.13 -5.24
C ILE A 64 8.98 4.96 -6.39
N GLY A 65 9.78 3.90 -6.37
CA GLY A 65 10.69 3.53 -7.46
C GLY A 65 9.94 3.37 -8.79
N HIS A 66 8.88 2.55 -8.80
CA HIS A 66 8.03 2.37 -10.00
C HIS A 66 7.33 3.66 -10.45
N LEU A 67 6.94 4.53 -9.51
CA LEU A 67 6.39 5.83 -9.87
C LEU A 67 7.44 6.69 -10.59
N LYS A 68 8.68 6.68 -10.10
CA LYS A 68 9.79 7.43 -10.69
C LYS A 68 10.18 6.92 -12.07
N SER A 69 10.39 5.61 -12.22
CA SER A 69 10.83 5.01 -13.48
C SER A 69 9.72 4.91 -14.52
N ASP A 70 8.52 4.47 -14.12
CA ASP A 70 7.49 4.01 -15.06
C ASP A 70 6.34 5.01 -15.24
N HIS A 71 6.20 5.99 -14.33
CA HIS A 71 5.07 6.93 -14.29
C HIS A 71 5.51 8.39 -14.30
N ARG A 72 6.71 8.68 -14.85
CA ARG A 72 7.24 10.02 -15.10
C ARG A 72 7.40 10.89 -13.84
N LEU A 73 7.43 10.28 -12.65
CA LEU A 73 7.75 10.99 -11.40
C LEU A 73 9.24 11.29 -11.24
N GLY A 74 10.11 10.72 -12.10
CA GLY A 74 11.55 10.97 -12.09
C GLY A 74 11.93 12.42 -12.46
N CYS A 75 11.09 13.11 -13.22
CA CYS A 75 11.28 14.51 -13.62
C CYS A 75 9.95 15.28 -13.46
N ASN A 76 10.01 16.51 -12.96
CA ASN A 76 8.85 17.39 -12.95
C ASN A 76 8.79 18.18 -14.26
N PHE A 77 7.70 17.97 -15.01
CA PHE A 77 7.45 18.64 -16.30
C PHE A 77 6.68 19.96 -16.15
N TYR A 78 6.09 20.19 -14.97
CA TYR A 78 5.31 21.40 -14.66
C TYR A 78 6.12 22.38 -13.81
N LYS A 79 5.80 23.66 -13.93
CA LYS A 79 6.58 24.73 -13.30
C LYS A 79 6.21 24.93 -11.82
N GLY A 80 7.23 24.93 -10.97
CA GLY A 80 7.14 25.30 -9.56
C GLY A 80 6.44 24.28 -8.67
N LEU A 81 6.31 24.60 -7.38
CA LEU A 81 5.81 23.68 -6.34
C LEU A 81 4.38 23.16 -6.61
N ILE A 82 3.53 24.00 -7.20
CA ILE A 82 2.17 23.60 -7.59
C ILE A 82 2.24 22.57 -8.71
N GLY A 83 3.11 22.78 -9.70
CA GLY A 83 3.35 21.84 -10.79
C GLY A 83 3.88 20.49 -10.29
N ASP A 84 4.82 20.52 -9.34
CA ASP A 84 5.36 19.31 -8.70
C ASP A 84 4.26 18.50 -8.00
N ALA A 85 3.38 19.18 -7.26
CA ALA A 85 2.24 18.55 -6.59
C ALA A 85 1.28 17.90 -7.59
N ILE A 86 0.97 18.59 -8.69
CA ILE A 86 0.13 18.07 -9.78
C ILE A 86 0.78 16.85 -10.43
N ASN A 87 2.08 16.90 -10.74
CA ASN A 87 2.81 15.79 -11.34
C ASN A 87 2.74 14.52 -10.46
N ILE A 88 2.97 14.68 -9.15
CA ILE A 88 2.90 13.57 -8.18
C ILE A 88 1.50 12.95 -8.16
N LEU A 89 0.44 13.78 -8.15
CA LEU A 89 -0.95 13.30 -8.13
C LEU A 89 -1.30 12.53 -9.41
N LEU A 90 -0.92 13.06 -10.58
CA LEU A 90 -1.18 12.41 -11.87
C LEU A 90 -0.40 11.11 -12.03
N ALA A 91 0.89 11.08 -11.66
CA ALA A 91 1.70 9.86 -11.68
C ALA A 91 1.10 8.77 -10.78
N ALA A 92 0.69 9.13 -9.56
CA ALA A 92 0.04 8.21 -8.64
C ALA A 92 -1.32 7.70 -9.16
N ALA A 93 -2.12 8.58 -9.78
CA ALA A 93 -3.39 8.20 -10.38
C ALA A 93 -3.18 7.19 -11.53
N ALA A 94 -2.25 7.47 -12.44
CA ALA A 94 -1.91 6.58 -13.55
C ALA A 94 -1.47 5.18 -13.05
N TYR A 95 -0.61 5.14 -12.03
CA TYR A 95 -0.17 3.88 -11.40
C TYR A 95 -1.35 3.08 -10.83
N ASN A 96 -2.27 3.76 -10.12
CA ASN A 96 -3.45 3.12 -9.54
C ASN A 96 -4.41 2.60 -10.61
N PHE A 97 -4.67 3.38 -11.66
CA PHE A 97 -5.53 2.96 -12.78
C PHE A 97 -4.95 1.75 -13.52
N LYS A 98 -3.64 1.73 -13.78
CA LYS A 98 -2.97 0.57 -14.39
C LYS A 98 -3.18 -0.71 -13.57
N ARG A 99 -3.11 -0.61 -12.24
CA ARG A 99 -3.38 -1.75 -11.35
C ARG A 99 -4.85 -2.16 -11.34
N ALA A 100 -5.76 -1.20 -11.31
CA ALA A 100 -7.20 -1.46 -11.35
C ALA A 100 -7.60 -2.16 -12.67
N MET A 101 -7.09 -1.70 -13.81
CA MET A 101 -7.32 -2.33 -15.11
C MET A 101 -6.77 -3.75 -15.18
N LYS A 102 -5.57 -4.00 -14.62
CA LYS A 102 -5.02 -5.37 -14.51
C LYS A 102 -5.91 -6.26 -13.66
N ALA A 103 -6.37 -5.80 -12.50
CA ALA A 103 -7.27 -6.57 -11.64
C ALA A 103 -8.60 -6.87 -12.33
N LEU A 104 -9.17 -5.89 -13.05
CA LEU A 104 -10.37 -6.07 -13.85
C LEU A 104 -10.17 -7.12 -14.94
N LEU A 105 -9.06 -7.05 -15.68
CA LEU A 105 -8.73 -8.03 -16.72
C LEU A 105 -8.60 -9.45 -16.13
N HIS A 106 -7.95 -9.60 -14.98
CA HIS A 106 -7.85 -10.89 -14.29
C HIS A 106 -9.24 -11.42 -13.88
N LEU A 107 -10.11 -10.56 -13.37
CA LEU A 107 -11.48 -10.94 -13.03
C LEU A 107 -12.26 -11.41 -14.26
N LEU A 108 -12.17 -10.68 -15.37
CA LEU A 108 -12.83 -11.05 -16.63
C LEU A 108 -12.34 -12.40 -17.17
N LYS A 109 -11.02 -12.69 -17.05
CA LYS A 109 -10.47 -14.00 -17.41
C LYS A 109 -11.04 -15.12 -16.56
N ILE A 110 -11.07 -14.94 -15.24
CA ILE A 110 -11.65 -15.93 -14.31
C ILE A 110 -13.13 -16.19 -14.63
N ILE A 111 -13.90 -15.16 -14.95
CA ILE A 111 -15.31 -15.29 -15.33
C ILE A 111 -15.44 -16.03 -16.68
N SER A 112 -14.60 -15.68 -17.67
CA SER A 112 -14.61 -16.31 -18.98
C SER A 112 -14.16 -17.78 -18.97
N GLU A 113 -13.28 -18.15 -18.04
CA GLU A 113 -12.73 -19.50 -17.90
C GLU A 113 -13.60 -20.40 -17.01
N LYS A 114 -14.54 -19.84 -16.24
CA LYS A 114 -15.56 -20.62 -15.54
C LYS A 114 -16.56 -21.14 -16.58
N PRO A 115 -16.55 -22.44 -16.94
CA PRO A 115 -17.62 -22.98 -17.74
C PRO A 115 -18.88 -22.95 -16.88
N TRP A 116 -20.01 -22.58 -17.47
CA TRP A 116 -21.33 -22.91 -16.96
C TRP A 116 -21.46 -24.46 -16.88
N MET A 117 -20.88 -25.07 -15.85
CA MET A 117 -20.94 -26.51 -15.61
C MET A 117 -21.27 -26.81 -14.15
N ASP A 118 -22.34 -26.20 -13.63
CA ASP A 118 -22.98 -26.67 -12.39
C ASP A 118 -24.52 -26.59 -12.40
N ASP A 119 -25.17 -26.17 -13.50
CA ASP A 119 -26.64 -26.04 -13.55
C ASP A 119 -27.36 -27.15 -14.36
N PHE A 120 -26.65 -27.98 -15.14
CA PHE A 120 -27.29 -29.00 -16.00
C PHE A 120 -27.45 -30.38 -15.34
N SER A 121 -26.84 -30.61 -14.17
CA SER A 121 -26.93 -31.87 -13.42
C SER A 121 -28.07 -31.91 -12.41
N LEU A 122 -28.58 -30.76 -11.95
CA LEU A 122 -29.72 -30.69 -11.02
C LEU A 122 -31.08 -30.67 -11.73
N ILE A 123 -31.15 -30.25 -12.99
CA ILE A 123 -32.40 -30.22 -13.78
C ILE A 123 -32.77 -31.62 -14.31
N ASN A 124 -31.82 -32.54 -14.41
CA ASN A 124 -32.06 -33.93 -14.84
C ASN A 124 -32.17 -34.92 -13.67
N ALA A 125 -32.26 -34.43 -12.43
CA ALA A 125 -32.35 -35.25 -11.22
C ALA A 125 -33.76 -35.25 -10.57
N PHE A 126 -34.76 -34.66 -11.25
CA PHE A 126 -36.17 -34.72 -10.89
C PHE A 126 -37.04 -35.12 -12.08
#